data_AF-A0A1G0ZLH3-F1
#
_entry.id   AF-A0A1G0ZLH3-F1
#
_cell.length_a   1.000
_cell.length_b   1.000
_cell.length_c   1.000
_cell.angle_alpha   90.00
_cell.angle_beta   90.00
_cell.angle_gamma   90.00
#
_symmetry.space_group_name_H-M   'P 1'
#
loop_
_entity.id
_entity.type
_entity.pdbx_description
1 polymer ?
#
loop_
_entity_poly.entity_id
_entity_poly.type
_entity_poly.pdbx_seq_one_letter_code
_entity_poly.pdbx_strand_id
1 'polypeptide(L)'
;MFIQIPLQSHNEPNTPEDARKHFLVNRLIHFALVVGVVMFGGIAVLISAKDIFSIPFSTNSIFKIPAFVCIFTIGLSFVVAPFYRKVTPAPTSPRSALQQYQIMCLIRWAVIEAGGFFAGIAIILTKEIASIGFFVISVAYLICRYPSQKEFIAFTGDKKG
;
A
#
# COMPACT_ATOMS: atom_id res chain seq x y z
N MET A 1 13.63 33.10 -27.28
CA MET A 1 14.26 31.97 -27.98
C MET A 1 14.30 30.81 -26.99
N PHE A 2 13.27 29.95 -26.99
CA PHE A 2 13.20 28.81 -26.09
C PHE A 2 13.99 27.65 -26.69
N ILE A 3 14.97 27.16 -25.95
CA ILE A 3 15.75 25.98 -26.31
C ILE A 3 14.78 24.79 -26.20
N GLN A 4 14.32 24.29 -27.36
CA GLN A 4 13.70 22.97 -27.44
C GLN A 4 14.80 21.95 -27.12
N ILE A 5 14.88 21.54 -25.84
CA ILE A 5 15.61 20.35 -25.47
C ILE A 5 14.86 19.20 -26.15
N PRO A 6 15.47 18.47 -27.10
CA PRO A 6 14.83 17.30 -27.66
C PRO A 6 14.60 16.33 -26.50
N LEU A 7 13.34 16.15 -26.11
CA LEU A 7 12.92 15.06 -25.26
C LEU A 7 13.37 13.81 -26.00
N GLN A 8 14.50 13.22 -25.55
CA GLN A 8 14.94 11.92 -26.01
C GLN A 8 13.71 11.03 -25.98
N SER A 9 13.35 10.50 -27.16
CA SER A 9 12.32 9.49 -27.33
C SER A 9 12.75 8.29 -26.52
N HIS A 10 12.46 8.34 -25.22
CA HIS A 10 12.91 7.38 -24.24
C HIS A 10 12.27 6.07 -24.67
N ASN A 11 13.07 5.15 -25.19
CA ASN A 11 12.69 3.83 -25.69
C ASN A 11 11.36 3.37 -25.12
N GLU A 12 10.36 3.22 -25.98
CA GLU A 12 9.21 2.39 -25.63
C GLU A 12 9.76 1.05 -25.11
N PRO A 13 9.18 0.47 -24.04
CA PRO A 13 9.46 -0.90 -23.62
C PRO A 13 8.96 -1.83 -24.73
N ASN A 14 9.74 -1.95 -25.79
CA ASN A 14 9.51 -2.83 -26.91
C ASN A 14 10.02 -4.24 -26.61
N THR A 15 10.60 -4.45 -25.42
CA THR A 15 11.16 -5.74 -25.02
C THR A 15 10.46 -6.30 -23.77
N PRO A 16 10.26 -7.64 -23.71
CA PRO A 16 9.82 -8.34 -22.49
C PRO A 16 10.70 -8.05 -21.26
N GLU A 17 11.97 -7.67 -21.49
CA GLU A 17 12.93 -7.34 -20.45
C GLU A 17 12.52 -6.10 -19.66
N ASP A 18 12.03 -5.06 -20.34
CA ASP A 18 11.62 -3.81 -19.69
C ASP A 18 10.41 -4.03 -18.78
N ALA A 19 9.41 -4.77 -19.26
CA ALA A 19 8.26 -5.16 -18.45
C ALA A 19 8.68 -5.92 -17.18
N ARG A 20 9.65 -6.84 -17.29
CA ARG A 20 10.22 -7.57 -16.14
C ARG A 20 10.89 -6.62 -15.15
N LYS A 21 11.68 -5.66 -15.61
CA LYS A 21 12.31 -4.63 -14.74
C LYS A 21 11.25 -3.84 -13.98
N HIS A 22 10.17 -3.41 -14.65
CA HIS A 22 9.06 -2.70 -13.99
C HIS A 22 8.40 -3.53 -12.88
N PHE A 23 8.13 -4.82 -13.10
CA PHE A 23 7.58 -5.69 -12.05
C PHE A 23 8.55 -5.92 -10.90
N LEU A 24 9.86 -6.06 -11.18
CA LEU A 24 10.88 -6.20 -10.15
C LEU A 24 10.94 -4.96 -9.26
N VAL A 25 10.95 -3.76 -9.85
CA VAL A 25 10.90 -2.50 -9.10
C VAL A 25 9.64 -2.43 -8.24
N ASN A 26 8.48 -2.79 -8.79
CA ASN A 26 7.22 -2.76 -8.04
C ASN A 26 7.23 -3.73 -6.83
N ARG A 27 7.84 -4.91 -7.01
CA ARG A 27 8.03 -5.89 -5.93
C ARG A 27 9.00 -5.39 -4.86
N LEU A 28 10.09 -4.74 -5.27
CA LEU A 28 11.06 -4.16 -4.34
C LEU A 28 10.44 -3.06 -3.50
N ILE A 29 9.66 -2.17 -4.12
CA ILE A 29 8.92 -1.11 -3.42
C ILE A 29 7.94 -1.74 -2.43
N HIS A 30 7.14 -2.71 -2.87
CA HIS A 30 6.19 -3.40 -1.99
C HIS A 30 6.89 -4.04 -0.78
N PHE A 31 8.00 -4.73 -1.02
CA PHE A 31 8.80 -5.34 0.03
C PHE A 31 9.35 -4.30 1.02
N ALA A 32 9.84 -3.15 0.52
CA ALA A 32 10.33 -2.06 1.36
C ALA A 32 9.22 -1.49 2.26
N LEU A 33 8.00 -1.31 1.73
CA LEU A 33 6.83 -0.87 2.52
C LEU A 33 6.47 -1.88 3.61
N VAL A 34 6.44 -3.18 3.28
CA VAL A 34 6.17 -4.25 4.26
C VAL A 34 7.23 -4.28 5.36
N VAL A 35 8.52 -4.23 5.00
CA VAL A 35 9.61 -4.23 5.98
C VAL A 35 9.53 -2.99 6.87
N GLY A 36 9.28 -1.82 6.29
CA GLY A 36 9.14 -0.55 7.02
C GLY A 36 8.05 -0.62 8.08
N VAL A 37 6.84 -1.05 7.70
CA VAL A 37 5.72 -1.16 8.65
C VAL A 37 5.97 -2.24 9.71
N VAL A 38 6.56 -3.39 9.35
CA VAL A 38 6.89 -4.48 10.29
C VAL A 38 7.93 -4.01 11.31
N MET A 39 9.01 -3.35 10.87
CA MET A 39 10.02 -2.80 11.77
C MET A 39 9.42 -1.77 12.72
N PHE A 40 8.58 -0.87 12.21
CA PHE A 40 7.92 0.13 13.04
C PHE A 40 7.03 -0.51 14.11
N GLY A 41 6.17 -1.46 13.74
CA GLY A 41 5.34 -2.14 14.73
C GLY A 41 6.13 -3.00 15.71
N GLY A 42 7.23 -3.62 15.27
CA GLY A 42 8.15 -4.32 16.16
C GLY A 42 8.71 -3.39 17.24
N ILE A 43 9.16 -2.20 16.85
CA ILE A 43 9.63 -1.18 17.80
C ILE A 43 8.49 -0.71 18.72
N ALA A 44 7.30 -0.45 18.18
CA ALA A 44 6.13 -0.05 18.96
C ALA A 44 5.77 -1.09 20.04
N VAL A 45 5.79 -2.37 19.69
CA VAL A 45 5.55 -3.47 20.64
C VAL A 45 6.66 -3.55 21.69
N LEU A 46 7.93 -3.44 21.29
CA LEU A 46 9.06 -3.46 22.23
C LEU A 46 8.99 -2.32 23.26
N ILE A 47 8.63 -1.11 22.81
CA ILE A 47 8.46 0.05 23.70
C ILE A 47 7.32 -0.18 24.71
N SER A 48 6.20 -0.76 24.27
CA SER A 48 5.01 -0.97 25.10
C SER A 48 4.98 -2.31 25.85
N ALA A 49 5.96 -3.20 25.65
CA ALA A 49 5.90 -4.61 26.09
C ALA A 49 5.64 -4.79 27.60
N LYS A 50 6.13 -3.87 28.43
CA LYS A 50 5.96 -3.93 29.90
C LYS A 50 4.54 -3.60 30.36
N ASP A 51 3.83 -2.79 29.57
CA ASP A 51 2.53 -2.25 29.96
C ASP A 51 1.36 -2.96 29.26
N ILE A 52 1.60 -3.57 28.10
CA ILE A 52 0.57 -4.22 27.27
C ILE A 52 -0.24 -5.29 28.01
N PHE A 53 0.39 -6.01 28.93
CA PHE A 53 -0.28 -7.10 29.67
C PHE A 53 -0.89 -6.67 31.00
N SER A 54 -0.66 -5.41 31.40
CA SER A 54 -1.05 -4.90 32.73
C SER A 54 -2.38 -4.15 32.71
N ILE A 55 -2.86 -3.74 31.52
CA ILE A 55 -4.08 -2.95 31.37
C ILE A 55 -5.23 -3.89 31.03
N PRO A 56 -6.24 -4.04 31.91
CA PRO A 56 -7.44 -4.83 31.59
C PRO A 56 -8.19 -4.18 30.42
N PHE A 57 -8.78 -5.01 29.55
CA PHE A 57 -9.60 -4.55 28.42
C PHE A 57 -10.63 -3.52 28.89
N SER A 58 -10.34 -2.26 28.60
CA SER A 58 -11.22 -1.15 28.93
C SER A 58 -12.18 -0.94 27.76
N THR A 59 -13.47 -0.86 28.02
CA THR A 59 -14.48 -0.49 27.00
C THR A 59 -14.41 0.99 26.60
N ASN A 60 -13.33 1.69 26.95
CA ASN A 60 -13.15 3.11 26.68
C ASN A 60 -13.17 3.43 25.19
N SER A 61 -13.78 4.57 24.86
CA SER A 61 -13.95 5.06 23.48
C SER A 61 -12.64 5.24 22.71
N ILE A 62 -11.50 5.35 23.39
CA ILE A 62 -10.17 5.48 22.77
C ILE A 62 -9.84 4.24 21.92
N PHE A 63 -10.30 3.04 22.32
CA PHE A 63 -10.12 1.80 21.56
C PHE A 63 -10.75 1.83 20.16
N LYS A 64 -11.85 2.57 20.00
CA LYS A 64 -12.60 2.62 18.74
C LYS A 64 -11.83 3.33 17.63
N ILE A 65 -10.88 4.19 17.98
CA ILE A 65 -10.12 5.01 17.03
C ILE A 65 -9.19 4.14 16.15
N PRO A 66 -8.26 3.32 16.69
CA PRO A 66 -7.42 2.45 15.86
C PRO A 66 -8.22 1.43 15.06
N ALA A 67 -9.29 0.87 15.65
CA ALA A 67 -10.19 -0.02 14.95
C ALA A 67 -10.82 0.67 13.73
N PHE A 68 -11.37 1.87 13.92
CA PHE A 68 -12.00 2.66 12.87
C PHE A 68 -11.00 3.02 11.76
N VAL A 69 -9.79 3.48 12.11
CA VAL A 69 -8.76 3.83 11.12
C VAL A 69 -8.29 2.60 10.34
N CYS A 70 -8.11 1.45 10.98
CA CYS A 70 -7.73 0.22 10.28
C CYS A 70 -8.83 -0.26 9.32
N ILE A 71 -10.09 -0.28 9.77
CA ILE A 71 -11.22 -0.64 8.92
C ILE A 71 -11.34 0.35 7.74
N PHE A 72 -11.20 1.66 8.02
CA PHE A 72 -11.31 2.70 7.00
C PHE A 72 -10.18 2.61 5.97
N THR A 73 -8.93 2.40 6.39
CA THR A 73 -7.79 2.27 5.46
C THR A 73 -7.89 0.99 4.61
N ILE A 74 -8.30 -0.13 5.20
CA ILE A 74 -8.57 -1.36 4.46
C ILE A 74 -9.72 -1.12 3.46
N GLY A 75 -10.83 -0.53 3.89
CA GLY A 75 -11.97 -0.20 3.03
C GLY A 75 -11.59 0.72 1.88
N LEU A 76 -10.83 1.78 2.16
CA LEU A 76 -10.36 2.74 1.17
C LEU A 76 -9.48 2.06 0.11
N SER A 77 -8.67 1.08 0.50
CA SER A 77 -7.83 0.32 -0.45
C SER A 77 -8.62 -0.40 -1.55
N PHE A 78 -9.88 -0.80 -1.27
CA PHE A 78 -10.77 -1.41 -2.27
C PHE A 78 -11.34 -0.36 -3.24
N VAL A 79 -11.50 0.88 -2.79
CA VAL A 79 -12.07 1.98 -3.59
C VAL A 79 -10.99 2.68 -4.43
N VAL A 80 -9.73 2.68 -3.98
CA VAL A 80 -8.61 3.33 -4.68
C VAL A 80 -8.46 2.83 -6.12
N ALA A 81 -8.50 1.51 -6.34
CA ALA A 81 -8.32 0.95 -7.69
C ALA A 81 -9.43 1.38 -8.68
N PRO A 82 -10.73 1.20 -8.41
CA PRO A 82 -11.79 1.65 -9.31
C PRO A 82 -11.85 3.18 -9.44
N PHE A 83 -11.58 3.93 -8.36
CA PHE A 83 -11.52 5.38 -8.42
C PHE A 83 -10.39 5.85 -9.34
N TYR A 84 -9.17 5.33 -9.16
CA TYR A 84 -8.02 5.65 -9.99
C TYR A 84 -8.30 5.34 -11.46
N ARG A 85 -8.95 4.21 -11.76
CA ARG A 85 -9.35 3.85 -13.14
C ARG A 85 -10.31 4.86 -13.77
N LYS A 86 -11.27 5.40 -13.00
CA LYS A 86 -12.24 6.38 -13.48
C LYS A 86 -11.63 7.75 -13.76
N VAL A 87 -10.66 8.17 -12.94
CA VAL A 87 -10.04 9.51 -13.06
C VAL A 87 -8.84 9.54 -14.02
N THR A 88 -8.24 8.39 -14.33
CA THR A 88 -7.09 8.33 -15.24
C THR A 88 -7.50 7.97 -16.67
N PRO A 89 -7.01 8.71 -17.68
CA PRO A 89 -7.29 8.43 -19.07
C PRO A 89 -6.82 7.01 -19.46
N ALA A 90 -7.46 6.44 -20.48
CA ALA A 90 -7.05 5.15 -21.01
C ALA A 90 -5.57 5.19 -21.45
N PRO A 91 -4.77 4.17 -21.11
CA PRO A 91 -3.38 4.13 -21.52
C PRO A 91 -3.29 4.03 -23.05
N THR A 92 -2.46 4.87 -23.67
CA THR A 92 -2.26 4.92 -25.12
C THR A 92 -1.23 3.91 -25.60
N SER A 93 -0.41 3.37 -24.68
CA SER A 93 0.64 2.40 -24.96
C SER A 93 0.80 1.37 -23.83
N PRO A 94 1.37 0.17 -24.10
CA PRO A 94 1.68 -0.82 -23.08
C PRO A 94 2.54 -0.27 -21.93
N ARG A 95 3.48 0.64 -22.24
CA ARG A 95 4.29 1.34 -21.23
C ARG A 95 3.43 2.15 -20.28
N SER A 96 2.56 2.98 -20.85
CA SER A 96 1.69 3.85 -20.07
C SER A 96 0.74 3.02 -19.19
N ALA A 97 0.30 1.86 -19.67
CA ALA A 97 -0.51 0.92 -18.88
C ALA A 97 0.27 0.35 -17.69
N LEU A 98 1.53 -0.05 -17.89
CA LEU A 98 2.42 -0.51 -16.82
C LEU A 98 2.70 0.60 -15.80
N GLN A 99 2.97 1.82 -16.24
CA GLN A 99 3.20 2.96 -15.35
C GLN A 99 1.94 3.31 -14.54
N GLN A 100 0.77 3.38 -15.18
CA GLN A 100 -0.51 3.60 -14.48
C GLN A 100 -0.78 2.50 -13.44
N TYR A 101 -0.50 1.23 -13.78
CA TYR A 101 -0.64 0.12 -12.83
C TYR A 101 0.31 0.26 -11.63
N GLN A 102 1.58 0.61 -11.86
CA GLN A 102 2.55 0.86 -10.80
C GLN A 102 2.08 1.97 -9.86
N ILE A 103 1.61 3.10 -10.40
CA ILE A 103 1.11 4.23 -9.60
C ILE A 103 -0.12 3.80 -8.79
N MET A 104 -1.07 3.10 -9.41
CA MET A 104 -2.26 2.59 -8.72
C MET A 104 -1.88 1.65 -7.56
N CYS A 105 -0.94 0.72 -7.78
CA CYS A 105 -0.42 -0.16 -6.73
C CYS A 105 0.22 0.63 -5.59
N LEU A 106 1.07 1.61 -5.92
CA LEU A 106 1.74 2.45 -4.93
C LEU A 106 0.74 3.20 -4.04
N ILE A 107 -0.24 3.87 -4.64
CA ILE A 107 -1.29 4.59 -3.91
C ILE A 107 -2.05 3.62 -3.00
N ARG A 108 -2.43 2.45 -3.51
CA ARG A 108 -3.14 1.44 -2.72
C ARG A 108 -2.31 0.97 -1.53
N TRP A 109 -1.03 0.67 -1.72
CA TRP A 109 -0.15 0.22 -0.65
C TRP A 109 0.12 1.30 0.38
N ALA A 110 0.34 2.55 -0.04
CA ALA A 110 0.54 3.68 0.86
C ALA A 110 -0.66 3.90 1.79
N VAL A 111 -1.89 3.74 1.29
CA VAL A 111 -3.11 3.82 2.13
C VAL A 111 -3.15 2.72 3.18
N ILE A 112 -2.77 1.48 2.83
CA ILE A 112 -2.74 0.36 3.77
C ILE A 112 -1.60 0.54 4.79
N GLU A 113 -0.42 0.93 4.33
CA GLU A 113 0.76 1.20 5.15
C GLU A 113 0.46 2.28 6.19
N ALA A 114 -0.20 3.37 5.80
CA ALA A 114 -0.64 4.42 6.72
C ALA A 114 -1.54 3.87 7.85
N GLY A 115 -2.44 2.93 7.53
CA GLY A 115 -3.24 2.21 8.52
C GLY A 115 -2.38 1.37 9.48
N GLY A 116 -1.35 0.70 8.97
CA GLY A 116 -0.38 -0.03 9.78
C GLY A 116 0.43 0.87 10.71
N PHE A 117 0.95 2.00 10.21
CA PHE A 117 1.62 3.00 11.05
C PHE A 117 0.70 3.53 12.15
N PHE A 118 -0.55 3.86 11.81
CA PHE A 118 -1.51 4.33 12.80
C PHE A 118 -1.79 3.28 13.89
N ALA A 119 -1.91 2.00 13.52
CA ALA A 119 -2.05 0.91 14.48
C ALA A 119 -0.83 0.79 15.40
N GLY A 120 0.40 0.95 14.87
CA GLY A 120 1.60 0.95 15.69
C GLY A 120 1.69 2.15 16.64
N ILE A 121 1.27 3.35 16.20
CA ILE A 121 1.12 4.52 17.09
C ILE A 121 0.11 4.23 18.20
N ALA A 122 -1.01 3.59 17.86
CA ALA A 122 -2.02 3.20 18.84
C ALA A 122 -1.46 2.22 19.87
N ILE A 123 -0.64 1.24 19.48
CA ILE A 123 0.06 0.34 20.44
C ILE A 123 0.88 1.15 21.47
N ILE A 124 1.54 2.24 21.05
CA ILE A 124 2.34 3.09 21.94
C ILE A 124 1.44 3.89 22.89
N LEU A 125 0.34 4.43 22.37
CA LEU A 125 -0.55 5.33 23.12
C LEU A 125 -1.51 4.59 24.06
N THR A 126 -2.16 3.53 23.58
CA THR A 126 -3.18 2.79 24.33
C THR A 126 -2.56 1.69 25.18
N LYS A 127 -1.43 1.13 24.73
CA LYS A 127 -0.78 -0.03 25.36
C LYS A 127 -1.76 -1.21 25.49
N GLU A 128 -2.64 -1.39 24.51
CA GLU A 128 -3.61 -2.48 24.49
C GLU A 128 -3.25 -3.55 23.45
N ILE A 129 -3.50 -4.81 23.81
CA ILE A 129 -3.22 -5.96 22.94
C ILE A 129 -4.06 -5.96 21.65
N ALA A 130 -5.26 -5.38 21.69
CA ALA A 130 -6.12 -5.34 20.51
C ALA A 130 -5.58 -4.40 19.42
N SER A 131 -4.84 -3.34 19.77
CA SER A 131 -4.11 -2.51 18.79
C SER A 131 -3.04 -3.31 18.04
N ILE A 132 -2.43 -4.30 18.70
CA ILE A 132 -1.49 -5.24 18.06
C ILE A 132 -2.24 -6.12 17.05
N GLY A 133 -3.44 -6.60 17.39
CA GLY A 133 -4.28 -7.36 16.47
C GLY A 133 -4.57 -6.59 15.18
N PHE A 134 -4.97 -5.32 15.28
CA PHE A 134 -5.19 -4.47 14.11
C PHE A 134 -3.92 -4.22 13.30
N PHE A 135 -2.78 -4.03 13.97
CA PHE A 135 -1.49 -3.90 13.30
C PHE A 135 -1.16 -5.16 12.48
N VAL A 136 -1.29 -6.35 13.08
CA VAL A 136 -1.05 -7.63 12.41
C VAL A 136 -1.98 -7.80 11.21
N ILE A 137 -3.27 -7.46 11.34
CA ILE A 137 -4.23 -7.51 10.22
C ILE A 137 -3.80 -6.58 9.09
N SER A 138 -3.40 -5.34 9.37
CA SER A 138 -2.95 -4.38 8.36
C SER A 138 -1.67 -4.86 7.64
N VAL A 139 -0.71 -5.40 8.38
CA VAL A 139 0.52 -5.99 7.80
C VAL A 139 0.20 -7.20 6.93
N ALA A 140 -0.61 -8.14 7.45
CA ALA A 140 -1.02 -9.32 6.69
C ALA A 140 -1.78 -8.93 5.41
N TYR A 141 -2.66 -7.94 5.50
CA TYR A 141 -3.38 -7.42 4.36
C TYR A 141 -2.45 -6.74 3.34
N LEU A 142 -1.46 -5.98 3.79
CA LEU A 142 -0.42 -5.41 2.91
C LEU A 142 0.32 -6.54 2.18
N ILE A 143 0.81 -7.56 2.88
CA ILE A 143 1.49 -8.73 2.30
C ILE A 143 0.60 -9.44 1.27
N CYS A 144 -0.68 -9.65 1.57
CA CYS A 144 -1.64 -10.26 0.65
C CYS A 144 -1.90 -9.44 -0.62
N ARG A 145 -1.55 -8.14 -0.62
CA ARG A 145 -1.66 -7.25 -1.79
C ARG A 145 -0.39 -7.19 -2.64
N TYR A 146 0.42 -8.25 -2.59
CA TYR A 146 1.62 -8.42 -3.41
C TYR A 146 1.33 -8.23 -4.91
N PRO A 147 2.18 -7.48 -5.66
CA PRO A 147 1.96 -7.22 -7.08
C PRO A 147 2.05 -8.50 -7.91
N SER A 148 1.01 -8.80 -8.68
CA SER A 148 0.94 -10.00 -9.52
C SER A 148 0.65 -9.67 -10.98
N GLN A 149 1.17 -10.49 -11.90
CA GLN A 149 0.89 -10.35 -13.33
C GLN A 149 -0.61 -10.56 -13.64
N LYS A 150 -1.29 -11.43 -12.89
CA LYS A 150 -2.73 -11.66 -13.04
C LYS A 150 -3.54 -10.39 -12.79
N GLU A 151 -3.17 -9.64 -11.77
CA GLU A 151 -3.81 -8.36 -11.45
C GLU A 151 -3.54 -7.30 -12.53
N PHE A 152 -2.34 -7.26 -13.10
CA PHE A 152 -2.04 -6.39 -14.24
C PHE A 152 -2.89 -6.74 -15.47
N ILE A 153 -3.01 -8.03 -15.81
CA ILE A 153 -3.86 -8.48 -16.92
C ILE A 153 -5.31 -8.07 -16.67
N ALA A 154 -5.84 -8.29 -15.46
CA ALA A 154 -7.18 -7.84 -15.07
C ALA A 154 -7.34 -6.31 -15.16
N PHE A 155 -6.31 -5.54 -14.80
CA PHE A 155 -6.31 -4.08 -14.93
C PHE A 155 -6.38 -3.62 -16.39
N THR A 156 -5.67 -4.28 -17.30
CA THR A 156 -5.66 -3.93 -18.73
C THR A 156 -6.85 -4.47 -19.51
N GLY A 157 -7.38 -5.65 -19.13
CA GLY A 157 -8.51 -6.28 -19.80
C GLY A 157 -9.83 -5.55 -19.56
N ASP A 158 -9.99 -4.96 -18.38
CA ASP A 158 -11.21 -4.24 -17.97
C ASP A 158 -11.37 -2.86 -18.66
N LYS A 159 -10.30 -2.30 -19.24
CA LYS A 159 -10.36 -1.02 -20.00
C LYS A 159 -10.69 -1.19 -21.49
N LYS A 160 -10.85 -2.43 -21.98
CA LYS A 160 -11.14 -2.72 -23.41
C LYS A 160 -12.65 -2.90 -23.71
N GLY A 161 -13.51 -2.90 -22.69
CA GLY A 161 -14.97 -2.88 -22.81
C GLY A 161 -15.51 -1.51 -22.48
#